data_AF-A0A978U634-F1
#
_entry.id   AF-A0A978U634-F1
#
_cell.length_a   1.000
_cell.length_b   1.000
_cell.length_c   1.000
_cell.angle_alpha   90.00
_cell.angle_beta   90.00
_cell.angle_gamma   90.00
#
_symmetry.space_group_name_H-M   'P 1'
#
loop_
_entity.id
_entity.type
_entity.pdbx_description
1 polymer ?
#
loop_
_entity_poly.entity_id
_entity_poly.type
_entity_poly.pdbx_seq_one_letter_code
_entity_poly.pdbx_strand_id
1 'polypeptide(L)'
;MPQIIHPLSQQIVSLFGSMGLLWASPLVSIAQPPLAVLHSSAAALQSVPPLSPQAPRVTARLQTEWHTGFCMTFAIVNTGTAPITNWRLRFTMHQAEIYNRWNGTFHRQGNQYTVIPAPWGRNLSVGRRVDLGFCATKQGPDFLPGEIAVDLL
;
A
#
# COMPACT_ATOMS: atom_id res chain seq x y z
N MET A 1 40.46 -38.29 12.46
CA MET A 1 40.62 -39.52 11.63
C MET A 1 41.10 -40.61 12.56
N PRO A 2 40.47 -41.80 12.58
CA PRO A 2 40.77 -42.81 11.57
C PRO A 2 39.54 -43.45 10.90
N GLN A 3 39.78 -43.87 9.67
CA GLN A 3 38.95 -44.68 8.78
C GLN A 3 39.20 -46.16 9.06
N ILE A 4 38.17 -47.01 9.10
CA ILE A 4 38.30 -48.43 8.75
C ILE A 4 37.05 -48.88 7.97
N ILE A 5 37.35 -49.50 6.83
CA ILE A 5 36.54 -50.01 5.75
C ILE A 5 36.09 -51.44 6.08
N HIS A 6 34.86 -51.84 5.72
CA HIS A 6 34.49 -53.26 5.60
C HIS A 6 33.70 -53.53 4.30
N PRO A 7 33.79 -54.76 3.75
CA PRO A 7 33.88 -54.99 2.31
C PRO A 7 32.61 -55.53 1.62
N LEU A 8 32.67 -55.50 0.28
CA LEU A 8 31.83 -56.20 -0.71
C LEU A 8 31.87 -57.73 -0.56
N SER A 9 30.76 -58.42 -0.83
CA SER A 9 30.67 -59.73 -1.54
C SER A 9 29.19 -60.13 -1.72
N GLN A 10 28.58 -60.01 -2.90
CA GLN A 10 28.47 -60.98 -4.02
C GLN A 10 27.13 -61.74 -4.07
N GLN A 11 26.67 -61.89 -5.31
CA GLN A 11 25.41 -62.47 -5.82
C GLN A 11 25.36 -64.00 -5.71
N ILE A 12 24.17 -64.59 -5.95
CA ILE A 12 23.84 -65.83 -6.73
C ILE A 12 22.35 -66.14 -6.40
N VAL A 13 21.35 -65.95 -7.26
CA VAL A 13 20.97 -66.63 -8.53
C VAL A 13 20.25 -67.98 -8.31
N SER A 14 18.98 -68.02 -8.78
CA SER A 14 18.21 -69.18 -9.31
C SER A 14 17.58 -70.18 -8.31
N LEU A 15 16.46 -70.88 -8.57
CA LEU A 15 15.44 -70.99 -9.65
C LEU A 15 14.29 -71.90 -9.13
N PHE A 16 13.33 -72.25 -10.01
CA PHE A 16 12.18 -73.18 -9.88
C PHE A 16 10.89 -72.49 -9.37
N GLY A 17 9.83 -72.28 -10.16
CA GLY A 17 9.34 -72.98 -11.34
C GLY A 17 8.28 -74.00 -10.93
N SER A 18 6.99 -73.75 -11.25
CA SER A 18 6.07 -74.77 -11.78
C SER A 18 4.67 -74.21 -12.09
N MET A 19 4.19 -74.66 -13.24
CA MET A 19 3.01 -74.27 -14.01
C MET A 19 1.68 -74.74 -13.39
N GLY A 20 0.63 -73.95 -13.56
CA GLY A 20 -0.78 -74.36 -13.41
C GLY A 20 -1.67 -73.63 -14.43
N LEU A 21 -1.83 -74.24 -15.61
CA LEU A 21 -3.07 -74.44 -16.39
C LEU A 21 -4.30 -73.63 -15.89
N LEU A 22 -5.05 -72.83 -16.68
CA LEU A 22 -5.74 -73.21 -17.92
C LEU A 22 -6.59 -72.00 -18.47
N TRP A 23 -6.48 -71.75 -19.79
CA TRP A 23 -7.34 -71.00 -20.76
C TRP A 23 -8.10 -69.70 -20.38
N ALA A 24 -7.63 -68.56 -20.92
CA ALA A 24 -8.47 -67.56 -21.60
C ALA A 24 -7.56 -66.60 -22.40
N SER A 25 -7.84 -66.38 -23.69
CA SER A 25 -7.23 -65.33 -24.52
C SER A 25 -8.32 -64.76 -25.44
N PRO A 26 -8.13 -63.61 -26.08
CA PRO A 26 -7.91 -62.30 -25.47
C PRO A 26 -8.95 -61.29 -26.02
N LEU A 27 -9.16 -60.16 -25.35
CA LEU A 27 -9.50 -58.95 -26.09
C LEU A 27 -8.25 -58.07 -26.09
N VAL A 28 -7.69 -57.96 -27.29
CA VAL A 28 -6.73 -56.94 -27.71
C VAL A 28 -7.24 -55.59 -27.20
N SER A 29 -6.62 -55.06 -26.15
CA SER A 29 -6.80 -53.66 -25.77
C SER A 29 -5.62 -52.88 -26.31
N ILE A 30 -5.93 -52.05 -27.29
CA ILE A 30 -5.03 -51.29 -28.14
C ILE A 30 -4.21 -50.33 -27.28
N ALA A 31 -2.89 -50.33 -27.44
CA ALA A 31 -2.00 -49.34 -26.87
C ALA A 31 -2.30 -47.94 -27.45
N GLN A 32 -2.44 -46.93 -26.59
CA GLN A 32 -2.35 -45.51 -26.98
C GLN A 32 -1.25 -44.83 -26.16
N PRO A 33 -0.23 -44.20 -26.79
CA PRO A 33 0.65 -43.24 -26.13
C PRO A 33 0.20 -41.80 -26.49
N PRO A 34 0.91 -40.75 -26.04
CA PRO A 34 0.80 -40.14 -24.71
C PRO A 34 0.30 -38.67 -24.83
N LEU A 35 -0.36 -38.12 -23.81
CA LEU A 35 -0.61 -36.68 -23.76
C LEU A 35 0.03 -36.10 -22.50
N ALA A 36 1.22 -35.55 -22.70
CA ALA A 36 1.79 -34.58 -21.78
C ALA A 36 0.75 -33.47 -21.57
N VAL A 37 0.26 -33.34 -20.35
CA VAL A 37 -0.64 -32.26 -19.97
C VAL A 37 0.20 -30.98 -20.03
N LEU A 38 0.04 -30.20 -21.10
CA LEU A 38 0.49 -28.82 -21.15
C LEU A 38 -0.27 -28.09 -20.04
N HIS A 39 0.41 -27.86 -18.91
CA HIS A 39 -0.08 -26.93 -17.90
C HIS A 39 -0.02 -25.55 -18.53
N SER A 40 -1.14 -25.11 -19.13
CA SER A 40 -1.32 -23.72 -19.49
C SER A 40 -1.29 -22.91 -18.20
N SER A 41 -0.12 -22.35 -17.87
CA SER A 41 -0.03 -21.30 -16.87
C SER A 41 -0.74 -20.08 -17.46
N ALA A 42 -2.04 -19.98 -17.22
CA ALA A 42 -2.76 -18.74 -17.43
C ALA A 42 -2.16 -17.72 -16.46
N ALA A 43 -1.22 -16.91 -16.96
CA ALA A 43 -0.73 -15.76 -16.23
C ALA A 43 -1.94 -14.93 -15.82
N ALA A 44 -2.20 -14.85 -14.51
CA ALA A 44 -3.26 -14.02 -13.97
C ALA A 44 -3.03 -12.59 -14.46
N LEU A 45 -3.90 -12.11 -15.36
CA LEU A 45 -4.01 -10.69 -15.66
C LEU A 45 -4.37 -10.02 -14.32
N GLN A 46 -3.40 -9.38 -13.69
CA GLN A 46 -3.67 -8.55 -12.51
C GLN A 46 -4.64 -7.47 -12.99
N SER A 47 -5.86 -7.46 -12.44
CA SER A 47 -6.82 -6.40 -12.71
C SER A 47 -6.18 -5.08 -12.28
N VAL A 48 -5.91 -4.21 -13.25
CA VAL A 48 -5.47 -2.85 -12.92
C VAL A 48 -6.60 -2.21 -12.11
N PRO A 49 -6.36 -1.81 -10.85
CA PRO A 49 -7.40 -1.19 -10.06
C PRO A 49 -7.87 0.09 -10.79
N PRO A 50 -9.18 0.39 -10.78
CA PRO A 50 -9.67 1.60 -11.42
C PRO A 50 -8.98 2.83 -10.81
N LEU A 51 -8.60 3.78 -11.66
CA LEU A 51 -8.01 5.05 -11.23
C LEU A 51 -9.09 5.87 -10.51
N SER A 52 -9.08 5.82 -9.17
CA SER A 52 -9.94 6.65 -8.32
C SER A 52 -9.11 7.66 -7.52
N PRO A 53 -9.61 8.90 -7.35
CA PRO A 53 -8.97 9.87 -6.47
C PRO A 53 -8.95 9.34 -5.03
N GLN A 54 -7.80 9.43 -4.38
CA GLN A 54 -7.63 9.11 -2.97
C GLN A 54 -7.35 10.40 -2.20
N ALA A 55 -7.67 10.44 -0.90
CA ALA A 55 -7.33 11.59 -0.07
C ALA A 55 -5.82 11.88 -0.13
N PRO A 56 -5.40 13.13 -0.35
CA PRO A 56 -3.99 13.50 -0.32
C PRO A 56 -3.33 13.15 1.02
N ARG A 57 -2.05 12.81 0.99
CA ARG A 57 -1.24 12.73 2.20
C ARG A 57 -0.97 14.14 2.72
N VAL A 58 -1.13 14.34 4.02
CA VAL A 58 -0.74 15.57 4.71
C VAL A 58 0.44 15.33 5.64
N THR A 59 1.37 16.28 5.68
CA THR A 59 2.43 16.34 6.70
C THR A 59 2.42 17.73 7.33
N ALA A 60 2.17 17.80 8.62
CA ALA A 60 2.26 19.04 9.38
C ALA A 60 3.68 19.25 9.90
N ARG A 61 4.18 20.48 9.81
CA ARG A 61 5.52 20.85 10.24
C ARG A 61 5.45 22.16 11.02
N LEU A 62 5.99 22.14 12.23
CA LEU A 62 6.31 23.35 12.96
C LEU A 62 7.51 24.01 12.28
N GLN A 63 7.27 25.12 11.58
CA GLN A 63 8.30 25.79 10.80
C GLN A 63 9.18 26.65 11.70
N THR A 64 8.58 27.36 12.64
CA THR A 64 9.27 28.16 13.65
C THR A 64 8.36 28.32 14.86
N GLU A 65 8.98 28.48 16.02
CA GLU A 65 8.32 28.70 17.29
C GLU A 65 9.13 29.71 18.09
N TRP A 66 8.44 30.63 18.73
CA TRP A 66 9.00 31.55 19.72
C TRP A 66 8.13 31.53 20.98
N HIS A 67 8.44 32.40 21.95
CA HIS A 67 7.79 32.36 23.26
C HIS A 67 6.25 32.44 23.18
N THR A 68 5.74 33.42 22.42
CA THR A 68 4.29 33.73 22.36
C THR A 68 3.58 33.19 21.13
N GLY A 69 4.29 32.55 20.18
CA GLY A 69 3.69 32.18 18.91
C GLY A 69 4.50 31.16 18.11
N PHE A 70 3.94 30.77 16.98
CA PHE A 70 4.51 29.76 16.10
C PHE A 70 3.97 29.89 14.69
N CYS A 71 4.65 29.29 13.72
CA CYS A 71 4.14 29.11 12.36
C CYS A 71 4.15 27.64 11.98
N MET A 72 3.04 27.18 11.40
CA MET A 72 2.86 25.81 10.89
C MET A 72 2.74 25.82 9.38
N THR A 73 3.34 24.81 8.75
CA THR A 73 3.14 24.49 7.34
C THR A 73 2.59 23.07 7.21
N PHE A 74 1.55 22.92 6.40
CA PHE A 74 1.00 21.64 5.97
C PHE A 74 1.42 21.39 4.53
N ALA A 75 2.08 20.25 4.32
CA ALA A 75 2.46 19.74 3.03
C ALA A 75 1.41 18.73 2.56
N ILE A 76 0.69 19.06 1.50
CA ILE A 76 -0.35 18.22 0.91
C ILE A 76 0.20 17.63 -0.39
N VAL A 77 0.26 16.31 -0.48
CA VAL A 77 0.80 15.59 -1.64
C VAL A 77 -0.23 14.58 -2.14
N ASN A 78 -0.52 14.62 -3.44
CA ASN A 78 -1.28 13.54 -4.07
C ASN A 78 -0.36 12.34 -4.34
N THR A 79 -0.47 11.31 -3.50
CA THR A 79 0.27 10.05 -3.63
C THR A 79 -0.56 8.95 -4.31
N GLY A 80 -1.77 9.27 -4.78
CA GLY A 80 -2.65 8.34 -5.47
C GLY A 80 -2.29 8.20 -6.96
N THR A 81 -3.20 7.61 -7.72
CA THR A 81 -2.99 7.32 -9.15
C THR A 81 -3.86 8.18 -10.08
N ALA A 82 -4.71 9.05 -9.53
CA ALA A 82 -5.58 9.94 -10.27
C ALA A 82 -5.43 11.40 -9.79
N PRO A 83 -5.66 12.41 -10.66
CA PRO A 83 -5.68 13.81 -10.24
C PRO A 83 -6.84 14.09 -9.28
N ILE A 84 -6.62 15.02 -8.35
CA ILE A 84 -7.62 15.47 -7.38
C ILE A 84 -7.96 16.92 -7.70
N THR A 85 -9.23 17.22 -7.94
CA THR A 85 -9.65 18.56 -8.38
C THR A 85 -10.28 19.40 -7.28
N ASN A 86 -10.83 18.75 -6.24
CA ASN A 86 -11.37 19.41 -5.06
C ASN A 86 -11.00 18.65 -3.79
N TRP A 87 -10.55 19.40 -2.79
CA TRP A 87 -10.17 18.87 -1.49
C TRP A 87 -10.17 19.99 -0.45
N ARG A 88 -10.17 19.62 0.83
CA ARG A 88 -10.00 20.55 1.96
C ARG A 88 -9.15 19.92 3.05
N LEU A 89 -8.39 20.74 3.78
CA LEU A 89 -7.73 20.32 5.01
C LEU A 89 -8.67 20.56 6.20
N ARG A 90 -8.71 19.63 7.15
CA ARG A 90 -9.31 19.79 8.46
C ARG A 90 -8.28 19.54 9.56
N PHE A 91 -8.38 20.27 10.65
CA PHE A 91 -7.62 20.03 11.87
C PHE A 91 -8.37 20.66 13.06
N THR A 92 -8.01 20.27 14.27
CA THR A 92 -8.48 20.90 15.52
C THR A 92 -7.36 21.72 16.14
N MET A 93 -7.70 22.81 16.83
CA MET A 93 -6.74 23.62 17.59
C MET A 93 -7.46 24.31 18.75
N HIS A 94 -6.93 24.15 19.97
CA HIS A 94 -7.62 24.53 21.21
C HIS A 94 -7.06 25.80 21.83
N GLN A 95 -5.76 25.87 22.09
CA GLN A 95 -5.13 26.97 22.83
C GLN A 95 -4.21 27.80 21.95
N ALA A 96 -4.68 28.18 20.76
CA ALA A 96 -4.00 29.09 19.86
C ALA A 96 -4.99 29.87 18.99
N GLU A 97 -4.56 31.05 18.56
CA GLU A 97 -5.35 31.92 17.66
C GLU A 97 -4.55 32.27 16.41
N ILE A 98 -5.09 31.97 15.23
CA ILE A 98 -4.45 32.23 13.94
C ILE A 98 -4.57 33.72 13.60
N TYR A 99 -3.43 34.40 13.43
CA TYR A 99 -3.41 35.82 13.04
C TYR A 99 -2.89 36.07 11.62
N ASN A 100 -2.16 35.12 11.04
CA ASN A 100 -1.67 35.20 9.66
C ASN A 100 -1.83 33.85 8.97
N ARG A 101 -2.16 33.85 7.67
CA ARG A 101 -2.47 32.64 6.90
C ARG A 101 -2.12 32.84 5.43
N TRP A 102 -1.72 31.77 4.76
CA TRP A 102 -1.36 31.81 3.34
C TRP A 102 -1.84 30.57 2.60
N ASN A 103 -1.94 30.71 1.28
CA ASN A 103 -2.27 29.63 0.33
C ASN A 103 -3.60 28.90 0.59
N GLY A 104 -4.48 29.47 1.42
CA GLY A 104 -5.79 28.93 1.74
C GLY A 104 -6.68 29.89 2.51
N THR A 105 -7.99 29.62 2.45
CA THR A 105 -9.02 30.31 3.25
C THR A 105 -9.38 29.43 4.43
N PHE A 106 -9.25 29.97 5.65
CA PHE A 106 -9.47 29.24 6.89
C PHE A 106 -10.83 29.62 7.48
N HIS A 107 -11.65 28.62 7.76
CA HIS A 107 -12.93 28.75 8.46
C HIS A 107 -12.83 28.01 9.80
N ARG A 108 -13.27 28.65 10.88
CA ARG A 108 -13.25 28.09 12.24
C ARG A 108 -14.68 27.90 12.75
N GLN A 109 -14.97 26.75 13.33
CA GLN A 109 -16.19 26.47 14.07
C GLN A 109 -15.82 25.76 15.38
N GLY A 110 -16.00 26.43 16.52
CA GLY A 110 -15.44 25.95 17.79
C GLY A 110 -13.93 25.75 17.65
N ASN A 111 -13.42 24.56 17.98
CA ASN A 111 -11.99 24.24 17.86
C ASN A 111 -11.62 23.61 16.51
N GLN A 112 -12.58 23.38 15.62
CA GLN A 112 -12.34 22.78 14.31
C GLN A 112 -12.05 23.86 13.26
N TYR A 113 -10.99 23.65 12.49
CA TYR A 113 -10.62 24.46 11.34
C TYR A 113 -10.83 23.66 10.06
N THR A 114 -11.39 24.34 9.05
CA THR A 114 -11.49 23.86 7.68
C THR A 114 -10.76 24.83 6.77
N VAL A 115 -9.84 24.32 5.96
CA VAL A 115 -9.05 25.12 5.03
C VAL A 115 -9.37 24.73 3.60
N ILE A 116 -9.82 25.72 2.84
CA ILE A 116 -10.02 25.60 1.39
C ILE A 116 -8.75 26.12 0.73
N PRO A 117 -8.04 25.32 -0.07
CA PRO A 117 -6.82 25.78 -0.74
C PRO A 117 -7.13 26.90 -1.72
N ALA A 118 -6.14 27.77 -1.95
CA ALA A 118 -6.20 28.78 -2.99
C ALA A 118 -6.46 28.13 -4.38
N PRO A 119 -7.06 28.84 -5.36
CA PRO A 119 -7.48 28.25 -6.63
C PRO A 119 -6.39 27.45 -7.36
N TRP A 120 -5.14 27.93 -7.35
CA TRP A 120 -4.00 27.27 -7.98
C TRP A 120 -3.58 25.95 -7.30
N GLY A 121 -4.00 25.74 -6.05
CA GLY A 121 -3.71 24.55 -5.25
C GLY A 121 -4.85 23.53 -5.19
N ARG A 122 -6.02 23.83 -5.78
CA ARG A 122 -7.18 22.90 -5.81
C ARG A 122 -6.92 21.67 -6.66
N ASN A 123 -6.30 21.85 -7.82
CA ASN A 123 -5.93 20.74 -8.70
C ASN A 123 -4.57 20.15 -8.33
N LEU A 124 -4.55 18.94 -7.77
CA LEU A 124 -3.36 18.18 -7.46
C LEU A 124 -3.21 17.02 -8.46
N SER A 125 -2.39 17.22 -9.48
CA SER A 125 -1.88 16.12 -10.30
C SER A 125 -1.14 15.10 -9.44
N VAL A 126 -1.02 13.85 -9.92
CA VAL A 126 -0.26 12.80 -9.21
C VAL A 126 1.18 13.27 -8.94
N GLY A 127 1.65 13.10 -7.71
CA GLY A 127 2.96 13.55 -7.26
C GLY A 127 3.06 15.05 -6.97
N ARG A 128 2.04 15.86 -7.33
CA ARG A 128 2.05 17.30 -7.05
C ARG A 128 1.92 17.54 -5.54
N ARG A 129 2.66 18.54 -5.08
CA ARG A 129 2.63 19.06 -3.72
C ARG A 129 2.10 20.49 -3.68
N VAL A 130 1.29 20.78 -2.67
CA VAL A 130 0.88 22.14 -2.29
C VAL A 130 1.20 22.33 -0.82
N ASP A 131 1.80 23.47 -0.50
CA ASP A 131 2.02 23.89 0.88
C ASP A 131 1.05 25.02 1.24
N LEU A 132 0.43 24.90 2.40
CA LEU A 132 -0.38 25.96 3.01
C LEU A 132 -0.05 26.04 4.50
N GLY A 133 -0.40 27.15 5.14
CA GLY A 133 -0.02 27.32 6.53
C GLY A 133 -0.51 28.60 7.15
N PHE A 134 -0.08 28.78 8.39
CA PHE A 134 -0.48 29.89 9.23
C PHE A 134 0.57 30.22 10.28
N CYS A 135 0.48 31.42 10.85
CA CYS A 135 1.11 31.76 12.13
C CYS A 135 0.03 32.09 13.16
N ALA A 136 0.28 31.70 14.40
CA ALA A 136 -0.66 31.81 15.50
C ALA A 136 0.01 32.23 16.80
N THR A 137 -0.79 32.84 17.67
CA THR A 137 -0.42 33.18 19.05
C THR A 137 -0.80 32.04 19.97
N LYS A 138 0.08 31.64 20.88
CA LYS A 138 -0.19 30.62 21.89
C LYS A 138 -1.03 31.19 23.02
N GLN A 139 -2.04 30.44 23.46
CA GLN A 139 -2.93 30.78 24.58
C GLN A 139 -2.84 29.75 25.72
N GLY A 140 -2.04 28.69 25.54
CA GLY A 140 -1.87 27.61 26.51
C GLY A 140 -0.98 26.49 25.94
N PRO A 141 -0.73 25.41 26.71
CA PRO A 141 0.14 24.31 26.29
C PRO A 141 -0.39 23.49 25.10
N ASP A 142 -1.70 23.41 24.89
CA ASP A 142 -2.34 22.68 23.78
C ASP A 142 -2.57 23.58 22.55
N PHE A 143 -1.47 24.16 22.06
CA PHE A 143 -1.49 25.14 20.96
C PHE A 143 -1.30 24.52 19.57
N LEU A 144 -0.86 23.25 19.49
CA LEU A 144 -0.55 22.61 18.21
C LEU A 144 -1.80 21.99 17.55
N PRO A 145 -1.85 21.93 16.21
CA PRO A 145 -2.93 21.25 15.51
C PRO A 145 -3.04 19.75 15.83
N GLY A 146 -4.25 19.29 16.13
CA GLY A 146 -4.65 17.89 16.24
C GLY A 146 -5.58 17.44 15.11
N GLU A 147 -5.93 16.15 15.08
CA GLU A 147 -6.95 15.57 14.18
C GLU A 147 -6.84 16.03 12.71
N ILE A 148 -5.62 15.99 12.18
CA ILE A 148 -5.31 16.54 10.86
C ILE A 148 -5.72 15.55 9.77
N ALA A 149 -6.60 15.97 8.86
CA ALA A 149 -7.08 15.14 7.76
C ALA A 149 -7.31 15.97 6.48
N VAL A 150 -7.19 15.34 5.32
CA VAL A 150 -7.59 15.94 4.04
C VAL A 150 -8.79 15.17 3.52
N ASP A 151 -9.89 15.87 3.25
CA ASP A 151 -11.07 15.27 2.63
C ASP A 151 -11.12 15.59 1.14
N LEU A 152 -11.62 14.64 0.36
CA LEU A 152 -12.11 14.88 -1.00
C LEU A 152 -13.52 15.48 -0.93
N LEU A 153 -13.87 16.31 -1.91
CA LEU A 153 -15.17 16.99 -2.03
C LEU A 153 -15.89 16.60 -3.32
#